data_AF-A0A212EZM2-F1
#
_entry.id   AF-A0A212EZM2-F1
#
_cell.length_a   1.000
_cell.length_b   1.000
_cell.length_c   1.000
_cell.angle_alpha   90.00
_cell.angle_beta   90.00
_cell.angle_gamma   90.00
#
_symmetry.space_group_name_H-M   'P 1'
#
loop_
_entity.id
_entity.type
_entity.pdbx_description
1 polymer ?
#
loop_
_entity_poly.entity_id
_entity_poly.type
_entity_poly.pdbx_seq_one_letter_code
_entity_poly.pdbx_strand_id
1 'polypeptide(L)'
;MTLSEYSQLKQQVLLDVSKSDNHAYLLDKLKQYYKDDIDSDRRFEKIFTMSQLLRILEIRDVLSEDNVAPLKEIARRLNNNELLKRINCYETNHVEREYINYYSMDNTDNTSKNDIKEVYNYAHPYANISIIKKNRINNQIVEGIGSFWRALGRNLKIPEGKIDDIDLNHQYVADKVLEILDIYYNQKADPQRWFFDLCNALEKARRKDISKSLQNIMAMNI
;
A
#
# COMPACT_ATOMS: atom_id res chain seq x y z
N MET A 1 -10.98 -7.36 -16.74
CA MET A 1 -10.13 -6.33 -16.11
C MET A 1 -10.46 -5.00 -16.73
N THR A 2 -11.08 -4.09 -15.98
CA THR A 2 -11.34 -2.71 -16.42
C THR A 2 -10.03 -1.93 -16.35
N LEU A 3 -9.68 -1.16 -17.40
CA LEU A 3 -8.51 -0.27 -17.36
C LEU A 3 -8.74 0.86 -16.34
N SER A 4 -7.68 1.30 -15.64
CA SER A 4 -7.76 2.47 -14.76
C SER A 4 -8.20 3.71 -15.53
N GLU A 5 -8.91 4.64 -14.87
CA GLU A 5 -9.40 5.86 -15.51
C GLU A 5 -8.27 6.69 -16.12
N TYR A 6 -7.12 6.78 -15.45
CA TYR A 6 -5.89 7.36 -16.00
C TYR A 6 -5.43 6.68 -17.29
N SER A 7 -5.40 5.34 -17.32
CA SER A 7 -5.01 4.59 -18.52
C SER A 7 -5.97 4.85 -19.69
N GLN A 8 -7.26 4.99 -19.40
CA GLN A 8 -8.27 5.34 -20.40
C GLN A 8 -8.05 6.76 -20.95
N LEU A 9 -7.75 7.74 -20.09
CA LEU A 9 -7.42 9.10 -20.51
C LEU A 9 -6.19 9.13 -21.42
N LYS A 10 -5.13 8.41 -21.04
CA LYS A 10 -3.91 8.32 -21.84
C LYS A 10 -4.17 7.70 -23.21
N GLN A 11 -4.95 6.61 -23.28
CA GLN A 11 -5.35 6.00 -24.55
C GLN A 11 -6.17 6.97 -25.41
N GLN A 12 -7.12 7.68 -24.80
CA GLN A 12 -7.94 8.67 -25.50
C GLN A 12 -7.10 9.80 -26.09
N VAL A 13 -6.15 10.35 -25.32
CA VAL A 13 -5.20 11.37 -25.80
C VAL A 13 -4.41 10.85 -27.00
N LEU A 14 -3.88 9.62 -26.94
CA LEU A 14 -3.13 9.03 -28.05
C LEU A 14 -3.98 8.82 -29.31
N LEU A 15 -5.24 8.41 -29.15
CA LEU A 15 -6.17 8.28 -30.26
C LEU A 15 -6.46 9.64 -30.90
N ASP A 16 -6.70 10.67 -30.09
CA ASP A 16 -7.02 12.01 -30.60
C ASP A 16 -5.82 12.70 -31.23
N VAL A 17 -4.60 12.44 -30.74
CA VAL A 17 -3.35 12.85 -31.41
C VAL A 17 -3.22 12.13 -32.76
N SER A 18 -3.51 10.83 -32.81
CA SER A 18 -3.38 10.05 -34.05
C SER A 18 -4.38 10.48 -35.13
N LYS A 19 -5.54 11.01 -34.75
CA LYS A 19 -6.53 11.60 -35.67
C LYS A 19 -6.12 12.97 -36.20
N SER A 20 -5.10 13.62 -35.62
CA SER A 20 -4.63 14.93 -36.06
C SER A 20 -3.60 14.79 -37.17
N ASP A 21 -3.83 15.46 -38.29
CA ASP A 21 -2.91 15.47 -39.43
C ASP A 21 -1.54 16.08 -39.07
N ASN A 22 -1.49 16.92 -38.03
CA ASN A 22 -0.29 17.64 -37.59
C ASN A 22 0.41 16.99 -36.38
N HIS A 23 0.20 15.69 -36.14
CA HIS A 23 0.76 14.99 -34.98
C HIS A 23 2.30 15.09 -34.88
N ALA A 24 3.03 15.10 -36.00
CA ALA A 24 4.49 15.24 -36.02
C ALA A 24 4.95 16.64 -35.54
N TYR A 25 4.30 17.70 -36.03
CA TYR A 25 4.57 19.07 -35.60
C TYR A 25 4.21 19.28 -34.12
N LEU A 26 3.08 18.71 -33.69
CA LEU A 26 2.65 18.73 -32.29
C LEU A 26 3.66 18.04 -31.39
N LEU A 27 4.14 16.85 -31.79
CA LEU A 27 5.17 16.11 -31.06
C LEU A 27 6.43 16.95 -30.89
N ASP A 28 6.92 17.58 -31.95
CA ASP A 28 8.16 18.36 -31.90
C ASP A 28 8.02 19.59 -31.00
N LYS A 29 6.87 20.28 -31.07
CA LYS A 29 6.53 21.37 -30.14
C LYS A 29 6.46 20.93 -28.68
N LEU A 30 5.94 19.74 -28.41
CA LEU A 30 5.86 19.20 -27.06
C LEU A 30 7.22 18.72 -26.56
N LYS A 31 8.04 18.10 -27.43
CA LYS A 31 9.43 17.75 -27.12
C LYS A 31 10.21 18.99 -26.68
N GLN A 32 10.12 20.08 -27.44
CA GLN A 32 10.77 21.34 -27.08
C GLN A 32 10.24 21.93 -25.77
N TYR A 33 8.92 21.86 -25.55
CA TYR A 33 8.30 22.37 -24.33
C TYR A 33 8.76 21.62 -23.07
N TYR A 34 8.89 20.28 -23.14
CA TYR A 34 9.37 19.43 -22.04
C TYR A 34 10.88 19.17 -22.12
N LYS A 35 11.65 20.00 -22.83
CA LYS A 35 13.10 19.74 -23.03
C LYS A 35 13.84 19.69 -21.70
N ASP A 36 13.54 20.63 -20.82
CA ASP A 36 14.15 20.74 -19.49
C ASP A 36 13.75 19.55 -18.60
N ASP A 37 12.51 19.10 -18.70
CA ASP A 37 11.99 17.95 -17.96
C ASP A 37 12.54 16.59 -18.46
N ILE A 38 12.87 16.49 -19.75
CA ILE A 38 13.50 15.29 -20.32
C ILE A 38 14.95 15.15 -19.80
N ASP A 39 15.65 16.28 -19.64
CA ASP A 39 17.01 16.40 -19.10
C ASP A 39 17.97 15.33 -19.67
N SER A 40 17.94 15.16 -20.99
CA SER A 40 18.82 14.22 -21.72
C SER A 40 18.70 14.40 -23.23
N ASP A 41 19.73 14.97 -23.86
CA ASP A 41 19.79 15.14 -25.32
C ASP A 41 19.67 13.79 -26.06
N ARG A 42 20.34 12.75 -25.54
CA ARG A 42 20.26 11.41 -26.13
C ARG A 42 18.86 10.79 -26.07
N ARG A 43 18.11 11.01 -24.98
CA ARG A 43 16.72 10.52 -24.87
C ARG A 43 15.80 11.38 -25.73
N PHE A 44 16.03 12.70 -25.77
CA PHE A 44 15.29 13.65 -26.60
C PHE A 44 15.31 13.27 -28.08
N GLU A 45 16.47 12.89 -28.62
CA GLU A 45 16.60 12.45 -30.01
C GLU A 45 15.86 11.14 -30.32
N LYS A 46 15.74 10.25 -29.33
CA LYS A 46 15.09 8.94 -29.49
C LYS A 46 13.56 8.97 -29.41
N ILE A 47 12.97 10.15 -29.23
CA ILE A 47 11.51 10.34 -29.18
C ILE A 47 11.00 10.61 -30.59
N PHE A 48 10.30 9.62 -31.14
CA PHE A 48 9.66 9.65 -32.46
C PHE A 48 8.13 9.57 -32.40
N THR A 49 7.56 9.18 -31.25
CA THR A 49 6.10 9.05 -31.10
C THR A 49 5.58 9.70 -29.82
N MET A 50 4.30 10.09 -29.83
CA MET A 50 3.63 10.64 -28.64
C MET A 50 3.66 9.65 -27.46
N SER A 51 3.48 8.36 -27.74
CA SER A 51 3.57 7.31 -26.72
C SER A 51 4.95 7.25 -26.06
N GLN A 52 6.03 7.45 -26.83
CA GLN A 52 7.39 7.52 -26.30
C GLN A 52 7.60 8.77 -25.44
N LEU A 53 7.07 9.92 -25.88
CA LEU A 53 7.13 11.15 -25.10
C LEU A 53 6.43 10.97 -23.75
N LEU A 54 5.16 10.52 -23.74
CA LEU A 54 4.40 10.30 -22.51
C LEU A 54 5.11 9.33 -21.56
N ARG A 55 5.68 8.25 -22.10
CA ARG A 55 6.44 7.29 -21.28
C ARG A 55 7.68 7.90 -20.63
N ILE A 56 8.36 8.83 -21.31
CA ILE A 56 9.53 9.50 -20.73
C ILE A 56 9.08 10.46 -19.64
N LEU A 57 7.99 11.20 -19.85
CA LEU A 57 7.41 12.08 -18.83
C LEU A 57 6.98 11.28 -17.59
N GLU A 58 6.45 10.06 -17.76
CA GLU A 58 6.17 9.14 -16.65
C GLU A 58 7.44 8.70 -15.91
N ILE A 59 8.50 8.35 -16.63
CA ILE A 59 9.78 7.97 -16.01
C ILE A 59 10.43 9.14 -15.25
N ARG A 60 10.16 10.38 -15.67
CA ARG A 60 10.66 11.60 -15.04
C ARG A 60 9.73 12.16 -13.97
N ASP A 61 8.63 11.47 -13.67
CA ASP A 61 7.60 11.88 -12.71
C ASP A 61 6.91 13.23 -13.04
N VAL A 62 7.00 13.64 -14.30
CA VAL A 62 6.35 14.85 -14.83
C VAL A 62 4.90 14.55 -15.20
N LEU A 63 4.62 13.28 -15.53
CA LEU A 63 3.30 12.76 -15.84
C LEU A 63 3.01 11.56 -14.93
N SER A 64 1.95 11.63 -14.13
CA SER A 64 1.54 10.53 -13.25
C SER A 64 0.02 10.47 -13.12
N GLU A 65 -0.50 9.48 -12.37
CA GLU A 65 -1.94 9.43 -12.06
C GLU A 65 -2.39 10.67 -11.27
N ASP A 66 -1.50 11.24 -10.47
CA ASP A 66 -1.75 12.43 -9.65
C ASP A 66 -1.46 13.73 -10.43
N ASN A 67 -0.45 13.71 -11.31
CA ASN A 67 -0.09 14.86 -12.14
C ASN A 67 -0.44 14.63 -13.61
N VAL A 68 -1.66 15.00 -13.99
CA VAL A 68 -2.16 14.94 -15.38
C VAL A 68 -1.93 16.23 -16.17
N ALA A 69 -1.11 17.17 -15.67
CA ALA A 69 -0.82 18.42 -16.37
C ALA A 69 -0.32 18.23 -17.81
N PRO A 70 0.55 17.23 -18.11
CA PRO A 70 0.97 17.00 -19.49
C PRO A 70 -0.15 16.56 -20.42
N LEU A 71 -1.14 15.81 -19.92
CA LEU A 71 -2.31 15.44 -20.72
C LEU A 71 -3.20 16.64 -21.02
N LYS A 72 -3.37 17.55 -20.05
CA LYS A 72 -4.10 18.83 -20.25
C LYS A 72 -3.43 19.69 -21.32
N GLU A 73 -2.10 19.79 -21.29
CA GLU A 73 -1.35 20.59 -22.25
C GLU A 73 -1.48 20.04 -23.68
N ILE A 74 -1.47 18.71 -23.84
CA ILE A 74 -1.73 18.06 -25.13
C ILE A 74 -3.16 18.36 -25.60
N ALA A 75 -4.16 18.23 -24.72
CA ALA A 75 -5.55 18.51 -25.05
C ALA A 75 -5.78 19.97 -25.49
N ARG A 76 -5.11 20.93 -24.82
CA ARG A 76 -5.12 22.35 -25.21
C ARG A 76 -4.56 22.57 -26.61
N ARG A 77 -3.40 21.98 -26.92
CA ARG A 77 -2.76 22.14 -28.23
C ARG A 77 -3.53 21.46 -29.36
N LEU A 78 -4.32 20.44 -29.05
CA LEU A 78 -5.28 19.82 -29.96
C LEU A 78 -6.59 20.60 -30.11
N ASN A 79 -6.82 21.65 -29.30
CA ASN A 79 -8.10 22.36 -29.17
C ASN A 79 -9.30 21.42 -28.87
N ASN A 80 -9.04 20.29 -28.19
CA ASN A 80 -10.07 19.32 -27.87
C ASN A 80 -10.72 19.65 -26.52
N ASN A 81 -11.79 20.45 -26.57
CA ASN A 81 -12.52 20.91 -25.39
C ASN A 81 -13.23 19.78 -24.63
N GLU A 82 -13.63 18.71 -25.31
CA GLU A 82 -14.28 17.55 -24.68
C GLU A 82 -13.26 16.76 -23.85
N LEU A 83 -12.08 16.49 -24.43
CA LEU A 83 -10.98 15.85 -23.74
C LEU A 83 -10.50 16.68 -22.54
N LEU A 84 -10.41 18.00 -22.71
CA LEU A 84 -10.00 18.91 -21.64
C LEU A 84 -11.00 18.89 -20.46
N LYS A 85 -12.30 18.89 -20.73
CA LYS A 85 -13.32 18.72 -19.68
C LYS A 85 -13.16 17.40 -18.94
N ARG A 86 -12.94 16.31 -19.67
CA ARG A 86 -12.78 14.98 -19.07
C ARG A 86 -11.54 14.88 -18.17
N ILE A 87 -10.42 15.47 -18.59
CA ILE A 87 -9.19 15.52 -17.79
C ILE A 87 -9.40 16.39 -16.53
N ASN A 88 -10.08 17.53 -16.64
CA ASN A 88 -10.39 18.37 -15.48
C ASN A 88 -11.31 17.66 -14.48
N CYS A 89 -12.33 16.93 -14.95
CA CYS A 89 -13.18 16.11 -14.10
C CYS A 89 -12.38 15.02 -13.38
N TYR A 90 -11.43 14.39 -14.06
CA TYR A 90 -10.53 13.42 -13.44
C TYR A 90 -9.71 14.10 -12.34
N GLU A 91 -9.02 15.21 -12.65
CA GLU A 91 -8.22 15.95 -11.67
C GLU A 91 -9.01 16.42 -10.43
N THR A 92 -10.28 16.81 -10.61
CA THR A 92 -11.12 17.29 -9.50
C THR A 92 -11.60 16.15 -8.59
N ASN A 93 -11.81 14.96 -9.15
CA ASN A 93 -12.29 13.78 -8.42
C ASN A 93 -11.15 12.84 -8.00
N HIS A 94 -9.93 13.09 -8.48
CA HIS A 94 -8.76 12.27 -8.20
C HIS A 94 -8.30 12.53 -6.77
N VAL A 95 -8.24 11.46 -5.99
CA VAL A 95 -7.64 11.48 -4.66
C VAL A 95 -6.17 11.10 -4.85
N GLU A 96 -5.27 12.03 -4.51
CA GLU A 96 -3.83 11.80 -4.59
C GLU A 96 -3.47 10.51 -3.88
N ARG A 97 -2.73 9.63 -4.57
CA ARG A 97 -2.17 8.46 -3.91
C ARG A 97 -1.01 8.92 -3.03
N GLU A 98 -1.18 8.82 -1.72
CA GLU A 98 -0.07 8.95 -0.79
C GLU A 98 0.93 7.80 -1.03
N TYR A 99 1.97 8.10 -1.80
CA TYR A 99 3.13 7.23 -1.90
C TYR A 99 3.96 7.39 -0.64
N ILE A 100 3.67 6.56 0.37
CA ILE A 100 4.46 6.49 1.60
C ILE A 100 5.88 6.05 1.23
N ASN A 101 6.85 6.97 1.35
CA ASN A 101 8.26 6.65 1.14
C ASN A 101 8.80 5.89 2.35
N TYR A 102 8.72 4.56 2.30
CA TYR A 102 9.21 3.65 3.34
C TYR A 102 10.72 3.72 3.62
N TYR A 103 11.50 4.49 2.85
CA TYR A 103 12.94 4.70 3.10
C TYR A 103 13.25 6.07 3.74
N SER A 104 12.30 7.01 3.76
CA SER A 104 12.49 8.33 4.37
C SER A 104 12.26 8.37 5.88
N MET A 105 11.68 7.31 6.47
CA MET A 105 11.34 7.29 7.90
C MET A 105 12.53 6.99 8.83
N ASP A 106 13.65 6.50 8.31
CA ASP A 106 14.82 6.12 9.13
C ASP A 106 15.77 7.29 9.47
N ASN A 107 15.47 8.55 9.10
CA ASN A 107 16.41 9.67 9.26
C ASN A 107 15.88 10.91 10.00
N THR A 108 14.78 10.82 10.75
CA THR A 108 14.35 11.91 11.64
C THR A 108 14.04 11.42 13.05
N ASP A 109 15.03 10.79 13.68
CA ASP A 109 15.17 10.86 15.13
C ASP A 109 15.70 12.25 15.49
N ASN A 110 14.80 13.24 15.61
CA ASN A 110 14.86 14.31 16.61
C ASN A 110 13.72 15.32 16.40
N THR A 111 12.76 15.27 17.32
CA THR A 111 12.16 16.41 18.06
C THR A 111 10.63 16.39 18.10
N SER A 112 10.12 16.27 19.32
CA SER A 112 8.80 16.66 19.85
C SER A 112 7.57 15.78 19.60
N LYS A 113 7.25 15.04 20.68
CA LYS A 113 5.95 14.57 21.14
C LYS A 113 4.80 15.54 20.80
N ASN A 114 3.77 15.06 20.09
CA ASN A 114 2.42 14.84 20.64
C ASN A 114 1.46 14.37 19.51
N ASP A 115 0.58 13.45 19.91
CA ASP A 115 -0.70 13.10 19.30
C ASP A 115 -0.78 12.19 18.05
N ILE A 116 -1.18 10.93 18.36
CA ILE A 116 -2.15 10.09 17.65
C ILE A 116 -1.69 9.39 16.35
N LYS A 117 -1.48 8.07 16.55
CA LYS A 117 -1.85 6.92 15.71
C LYS A 117 -1.42 6.92 14.24
N GLU A 118 -0.45 6.06 13.93
CA GLU A 118 -0.61 4.90 13.04
C GLU A 118 0.77 4.39 12.63
N VAL A 119 1.32 3.48 13.43
CA VAL A 119 2.59 2.82 13.11
C VAL A 119 2.26 1.56 12.31
N TYR A 120 2.37 1.62 10.99
CA TYR A 120 2.22 0.46 10.11
C TYR A 120 3.59 -0.12 9.68
N ASN A 121 3.93 -1.25 10.29
CA ASN A 121 4.22 -2.53 9.63
C ASN A 121 5.20 -2.55 8.44
N TYR A 122 6.47 -2.86 8.72
CA TYR A 122 7.26 -3.71 7.83
C TYR A 122 6.80 -5.16 7.97
N ALA A 123 6.59 -5.86 6.84
CA ALA A 123 6.43 -7.32 6.75
C ALA A 123 5.39 -7.98 7.67
N HIS A 124 4.34 -7.25 8.07
CA HIS A 124 3.38 -7.78 9.02
C HIS A 124 2.38 -8.70 8.30
N PRO A 125 2.10 -9.92 8.80
CA PRO A 125 1.17 -10.90 8.23
C PRO A 125 -0.29 -10.45 7.99
N TYR A 126 -0.58 -9.19 8.28
CA TYR A 126 -1.89 -8.57 8.24
C TYR A 126 -2.07 -7.56 7.10
N ALA A 127 -1.06 -7.36 6.23
CA ALA A 127 -1.17 -6.42 5.11
C ALA A 127 -2.38 -6.72 4.18
N ASN A 128 -2.81 -7.99 4.10
CA ASN A 128 -3.92 -8.44 3.25
C ASN A 128 -5.23 -8.74 4.02
N ILE A 129 -5.29 -8.54 5.34
CA ILE A 129 -6.49 -8.82 6.15
C ILE A 129 -7.10 -7.52 6.66
N SER A 130 -8.42 -7.37 6.53
CA SER A 130 -9.13 -6.21 7.04
C SER A 130 -8.91 -6.05 8.54
N ILE A 131 -8.74 -4.80 9.00
CA ILE A 131 -8.50 -4.45 10.41
C ILE A 131 -9.62 -5.02 11.31
N ILE A 132 -10.86 -5.06 10.79
CA ILE A 132 -12.02 -5.65 11.46
C ILE A 132 -11.80 -7.15 11.73
N LYS A 133 -11.29 -7.88 10.75
CA LYS A 133 -11.00 -9.31 10.86
C LYS A 133 -9.82 -9.57 11.81
N LYS A 134 -8.80 -8.70 11.81
CA LYS A 134 -7.71 -8.73 12.83
C LYS A 134 -8.24 -8.59 14.25
N ASN A 135 -9.04 -7.57 14.50
CA ASN A 135 -9.58 -7.30 15.82
C ASN A 135 -10.47 -8.45 16.31
N ARG A 136 -11.26 -9.05 15.41
CA ARG A 136 -12.04 -10.25 15.75
C ARG A 136 -11.18 -11.44 16.14
N ILE A 137 -10.10 -11.72 15.41
CA ILE A 137 -9.16 -12.80 15.74
C ILE A 137 -8.53 -12.56 17.13
N ASN A 138 -8.03 -11.35 17.38
CA ASN A 138 -7.37 -11.02 18.64
C ASN A 138 -8.34 -11.09 19.83
N ASN A 139 -9.55 -10.53 19.69
CA ASN A 139 -10.57 -10.60 20.73
C ASN A 139 -10.92 -12.06 21.04
N GLN A 140 -11.08 -12.90 20.02
CA GLN A 140 -11.39 -14.31 20.20
C GLN A 140 -10.28 -15.07 20.95
N ILE A 141 -9.02 -14.71 20.74
CA ILE A 141 -7.89 -15.31 21.46
C ILE A 141 -7.83 -14.79 22.90
N VAL A 142 -8.00 -13.49 23.10
CA VAL A 142 -7.97 -12.85 24.43
C VAL A 142 -9.07 -13.39 25.34
N GLU A 143 -10.30 -13.47 24.84
CA GLU A 143 -11.44 -14.02 25.58
C GLU A 143 -11.29 -15.53 25.81
N GLY A 144 -10.73 -16.23 24.82
CA GLY A 144 -10.59 -17.67 24.85
C GLY A 144 -9.48 -18.14 25.78
N ILE A 145 -8.25 -17.64 25.66
CA ILE A 145 -7.02 -18.33 26.09
C ILE A 145 -6.89 -18.50 27.62
N GLY A 146 -7.35 -17.52 28.40
CA GLY A 146 -7.26 -17.53 29.86
C GLY A 146 -5.83 -17.76 30.38
N SER A 147 -5.68 -18.63 31.39
CA SER A 147 -4.39 -18.93 32.04
C SER A 147 -3.36 -19.65 31.14
N PHE A 148 -3.76 -20.14 29.96
CA PHE A 148 -2.87 -20.85 29.03
C PHE A 148 -2.03 -19.93 28.14
N TRP A 149 -2.07 -18.63 28.36
CA TRP A 149 -1.33 -17.63 27.59
C TRP A 149 0.20 -17.89 27.59
N ARG A 150 0.78 -18.37 28.71
CA ARG A 150 2.20 -18.76 28.78
C ARG A 150 2.51 -19.92 27.84
N ALA A 151 1.62 -20.92 27.77
CA ALA A 151 1.78 -22.06 26.87
C ALA A 151 1.66 -21.63 25.40
N LEU A 152 0.77 -20.69 25.09
CA LEU A 152 0.69 -20.07 23.77
C LEU A 152 2.02 -19.38 23.41
N GLY A 153 2.56 -18.53 24.28
CA GLY A 153 3.84 -17.84 24.05
C GLY A 153 4.99 -18.81 23.76
N ARG A 154 5.12 -19.87 24.56
CA ARG A 154 6.14 -20.92 24.33
C ARG A 154 5.96 -21.62 22.99
N ASN A 155 4.71 -21.95 22.62
CA ASN A 155 4.42 -22.62 21.35
C ASN A 155 4.62 -21.72 20.13
N LEU A 156 4.45 -20.40 20.29
CA LEU A 156 4.84 -19.36 19.32
C LEU A 156 6.36 -19.10 19.31
N LYS A 157 7.13 -19.90 20.06
CA LYS A 157 8.59 -19.82 20.19
C LYS A 157 9.08 -18.50 20.76
N ILE A 158 8.27 -17.80 21.57
CA ILE A 158 8.72 -16.59 22.27
C ILE A 158 9.71 -17.00 23.37
N PRO A 159 10.85 -16.28 23.55
CA PRO A 159 11.81 -16.61 24.60
C PRO A 159 11.17 -16.56 25.99
N GLU A 160 11.48 -17.53 26.86
CA GLU A 160 10.89 -17.60 28.21
C GLU A 160 11.17 -16.31 29.02
N GLY A 161 12.37 -15.73 28.88
CA GLY A 161 12.69 -14.46 29.53
C GLY A 161 11.76 -13.31 29.13
N LYS A 162 11.30 -13.27 27.87
CA LYS A 162 10.29 -12.30 27.42
C LYS A 162 8.92 -12.61 28.01
N ILE A 163 8.57 -13.88 28.15
CA ILE A 163 7.28 -14.28 28.76
C ILE A 163 7.24 -13.88 30.24
N ASP A 164 8.36 -13.98 30.95
CA ASP A 164 8.48 -13.53 32.33
C ASP A 164 8.44 -12.01 32.46
N ASP A 165 9.12 -11.27 31.56
CA ASP A 165 9.01 -9.81 31.48
C ASP A 165 7.54 -9.36 31.30
N ILE A 166 6.80 -10.01 30.39
CA ILE A 166 5.38 -9.73 30.13
C ILE A 166 4.52 -10.01 31.36
N ASP A 167 4.82 -11.09 32.11
CA ASP A 167 4.07 -11.42 33.32
C ASP A 167 4.24 -10.37 34.43
N LEU A 168 5.43 -9.77 34.51
CA LEU A 168 5.77 -8.73 35.47
C LEU A 168 5.20 -7.37 35.08
N ASN A 169 5.20 -7.06 33.79
CA ASN A 169 4.79 -5.74 33.28
C ASN A 169 3.27 -5.56 33.19
N HIS A 170 2.51 -6.65 33.08
CA HIS A 170 1.06 -6.58 32.91
C HIS A 170 0.33 -7.29 34.06
N GLN A 171 -0.75 -6.68 34.56
CA GLN A 171 -1.58 -7.30 35.60
C GLN A 171 -2.65 -8.22 35.00
N TYR A 172 -3.27 -7.80 33.89
CA TYR A 172 -4.38 -8.52 33.28
C TYR A 172 -3.91 -9.52 32.22
N VAL A 173 -4.57 -10.68 32.18
CA VAL A 173 -4.29 -11.73 31.19
C VAL A 173 -4.54 -11.23 29.76
N ALA A 174 -5.54 -10.35 29.57
CA ALA A 174 -5.84 -9.78 28.27
C ALA A 174 -4.64 -9.02 27.69
N ASP A 175 -4.02 -8.16 28.50
CA ASP A 175 -2.87 -7.35 28.06
C ASP A 175 -1.65 -8.24 27.78
N LYS A 176 -1.41 -9.27 28.62
CA LYS A 176 -0.34 -10.26 28.40
C LYS A 176 -0.48 -10.97 27.06
N VAL A 177 -1.70 -11.33 26.71
CA VAL A 177 -2.01 -12.03 25.46
C VAL A 177 -1.86 -11.10 24.27
N LEU A 178 -2.34 -9.86 24.38
CA LEU A 178 -2.15 -8.85 23.34
C LEU A 178 -0.67 -8.59 23.07
N GLU A 179 0.14 -8.46 24.13
CA GLU A 179 1.59 -8.24 24.00
C GLU A 179 2.29 -9.46 23.39
N ILE A 180 1.92 -10.69 23.78
CA ILE A 180 2.44 -11.91 23.14
C ILE A 180 2.11 -11.96 21.65
N LEU A 181 0.86 -11.63 21.30
CA LEU A 181 0.42 -11.62 19.92
C LEU A 181 1.17 -10.53 19.13
N ASP A 182 1.35 -9.35 19.72
CA ASP A 182 2.10 -8.26 19.12
C ASP A 182 3.57 -8.65 18.86
N ILE A 183 4.26 -9.23 19.85
CA ILE A 183 5.62 -9.76 19.68
C ILE A 183 5.66 -10.81 18.58
N TYR A 184 4.70 -11.74 18.58
CA TYR A 184 4.65 -12.78 17.57
C TYR A 184 4.52 -12.19 16.16
N TYR A 185 3.57 -11.28 15.97
CA TYR A 185 3.31 -10.69 14.66
C TYR A 185 4.43 -9.76 14.18
N ASN A 186 5.06 -9.01 15.08
CA ASN A 186 6.11 -8.06 14.74
C ASN A 186 7.49 -8.71 14.57
N GLN A 187 7.78 -9.81 15.28
CA GLN A 187 9.14 -10.36 15.35
C GLN A 187 9.31 -11.74 14.73
N LYS A 188 8.26 -12.57 14.67
CA LYS A 188 8.40 -14.00 14.35
C LYS A 188 7.49 -14.54 13.28
N ALA A 189 6.42 -13.82 12.94
CA ALA A 189 5.38 -14.36 12.10
C ALA A 189 5.75 -14.27 10.62
N ASP A 190 5.82 -15.43 9.96
CA ASP A 190 5.99 -15.50 8.51
C ASP A 190 4.71 -14.98 7.80
N PRO A 191 4.80 -14.01 6.86
CA PRO A 191 3.63 -13.40 6.23
C PRO A 191 2.65 -14.37 5.56
N GLN A 192 3.15 -15.53 5.11
CA GLN A 192 2.34 -16.56 4.44
C GLN A 192 1.88 -17.69 5.36
N ARG A 193 2.53 -17.88 6.52
CA ARG A 193 2.32 -19.05 7.39
C ARG A 193 1.86 -18.71 8.80
N TRP A 194 1.88 -17.45 9.18
CA TRP A 194 1.52 -16.99 10.51
C TRP A 194 0.19 -17.55 11.03
N PHE A 195 -0.84 -17.64 10.17
CA PHE A 195 -2.15 -18.12 10.58
C PHE A 195 -2.12 -19.61 10.90
N PHE A 196 -1.37 -20.38 10.10
CA PHE A 196 -1.18 -21.80 10.32
C PHE A 196 -0.38 -22.04 11.60
N ASP A 197 0.70 -21.28 11.80
CA ASP A 197 1.55 -21.37 12.99
C ASP A 197 0.80 -20.94 14.26
N LEU A 198 -0.03 -19.91 14.18
CA LEU A 198 -0.92 -19.48 15.27
C LEU A 198 -1.95 -20.55 15.61
N CYS A 199 -2.64 -21.12 14.61
CA CYS A 199 -3.57 -22.23 14.83
C CYS A 199 -2.85 -23.41 15.48
N ASN A 200 -1.68 -23.81 14.97
CA ASN A 200 -0.89 -24.92 15.50
C ASN A 200 -0.43 -24.64 16.94
N ALA A 201 -0.03 -23.40 17.25
CA ALA A 201 0.36 -23.02 18.60
C ALA A 201 -0.82 -23.07 19.59
N LEU A 202 -2.02 -22.65 19.15
CA LEU A 202 -3.26 -22.75 19.92
C LEU A 202 -3.66 -24.22 20.15
N GLU A 203 -3.53 -25.07 19.14
CA GLU A 203 -3.79 -26.51 19.29
C GLU A 203 -2.82 -27.16 20.28
N LYS A 204 -1.53 -26.82 20.21
CA LYS A 204 -0.51 -27.27 21.16
C LYS A 204 -0.70 -26.68 22.57
N ALA A 205 -1.32 -25.51 22.68
CA ALA A 205 -1.73 -24.91 23.95
C ALA A 205 -3.02 -25.53 24.51
N ARG A 206 -3.51 -26.64 23.92
CA ARG A 206 -4.72 -27.38 24.28
C ARG A 206 -6.04 -26.62 24.04
N ARG A 207 -6.03 -25.59 23.19
CA ARG A 207 -7.20 -24.77 22.85
C ARG A 207 -7.61 -24.93 21.39
N LYS A 208 -8.02 -26.16 21.06
CA LYS A 208 -8.53 -26.53 19.73
C LYS A 208 -9.86 -25.85 19.39
N ASP A 209 -10.64 -25.51 20.41
CA ASP A 209 -11.87 -24.71 20.32
C ASP A 209 -11.60 -23.34 19.68
N ILE A 210 -10.56 -22.64 20.15
CA ILE A 210 -10.17 -21.32 19.62
C ILE A 210 -9.65 -21.47 18.20
N SER A 211 -8.76 -22.43 17.93
CA SER A 211 -8.23 -22.69 16.58
C SER A 211 -9.35 -22.89 15.54
N LYS A 212 -10.35 -23.73 15.85
CA LYS A 212 -11.53 -23.94 14.98
C LYS A 212 -12.35 -22.66 14.80
N SER A 213 -12.53 -21.88 15.86
CA SER A 213 -13.25 -20.60 15.79
C SER A 213 -12.52 -19.58 14.89
N LEU A 214 -11.19 -19.51 14.97
CA LEU A 214 -10.38 -18.65 14.11
C LEU A 214 -10.45 -19.06 12.64
N GLN A 215 -10.44 -20.38 12.35
CA GLN A 215 -10.62 -20.89 10.99
C GLN A 215 -11.97 -20.48 10.41
N ASN A 216 -13.05 -20.51 11.21
CA ASN A 216 -14.36 -20.04 10.79
C ASN A 216 -14.38 -18.52 10.52
N ILE A 217 -13.74 -17.72 11.36
CA ILE A 217 -13.62 -16.26 11.16
C ILE A 217 -12.85 -15.95 9.85
N MET A 218 -11.84 -16.75 9.52
CA MET A 218 -11.06 -16.58 8.30
C MET A 218 -11.85 -16.96 7.05
N ALA A 219 -12.66 -18.03 7.13
CA ALA A 219 -13.53 -18.50 6.05
C ALA A 219 -14.76 -17.60 5.79
N MET A 220 -15.16 -16.77 6.76
CA MET A 220 -16.21 -15.77 6.55
C MET A 220 -15.71 -14.60 5.69
N ASN A 221 -16.46 -14.27 4.63
CA ASN A 221 -16.27 -13.01 3.90
C ASN A 221 -16.84 -11.86 4.76
N ILE A 222 -15.94 -11.12 5.39
CA ILE A 222 -16.20 -9.93 6.21
C ILE A 222 -15.29 -8.84 5.70
#